data_AF-A0A3C0TGI6-F1
#
_entry.id   AF-A0A3C0TGI6-F1
#
_cell.length_a   1.000
_cell.length_b   1.000
_cell.length_c   1.000
_cell.angle_alpha   90.00
_cell.angle_beta   90.00
_cell.angle_gamma   90.00
#
_symmetry.space_group_name_H-M   'P 1'
#
loop_
_entity.id
_entity.type
_entity.pdbx_description
1 polymer ?
#
loop_
_entity_poly.entity_id
_entity_poly.type
_entity_poly.pdbx_seq_one_letter_code
_entity_poly.pdbx_strand_id
1 'polypeptide(L)'
;MNDNKAIVMASVLGAAVLLLLVIILKPFSGFEREYPMAAVSGTAAAGLPGEKEGQGFSAHAGDKGTGSMAGSGSAVSGASGAVTDPADVSVTGIPLVHASGGTLETRIAVPEGFTRTEEKAGSLGVFLREYKLKKDGAPVLLYNKEKKANQQAHVAVFKLPLENEDLQQCADSVMRVYAEYFRSVDKYSRIEFSLTDDFKASYARWREGYRIAESGESYEWVDQAEFDGSDACFKKFMRIVFAYSGTYSLEMDSKKVKTEALRIGDIFINGGSPGHVVMVVDTATDPSGRKAFLLAQGFMPAQQFHVLKNPLHADDPWYYADEITYPFETPEYTFDKECLRRPQY
;
A
#
# COMPACT_ATOMS: atom_id res chain seq x y z
N MET A 1 24.36 0.46 -43.91
CA MET A 1 23.47 -0.56 -43.27
C MET A 1 23.18 -0.29 -41.79
N ASN A 2 23.35 0.95 -41.28
CA ASN A 2 23.10 1.28 -39.87
C ASN A 2 21.98 2.30 -39.61
N ASP A 3 21.45 2.98 -40.62
CA ASP A 3 20.48 4.08 -40.38
C ASP A 3 19.02 3.60 -40.25
N ASN A 4 18.69 2.42 -40.80
CA ASN A 4 17.32 1.88 -40.70
C ASN A 4 16.97 1.27 -39.33
N LYS A 5 17.96 0.95 -38.48
CA LYS A 5 17.68 0.42 -37.12
C LYS A 5 17.34 1.53 -36.11
N ALA A 6 17.96 2.71 -36.26
CA ALA A 6 17.68 3.85 -35.38
C ALA A 6 16.28 4.46 -35.63
N ILE A 7 15.86 4.51 -36.90
CA ILE A 7 14.53 5.04 -37.28
C ILE A 7 13.40 4.10 -36.80
N VAL A 8 13.63 2.79 -36.82
CA VAL A 8 12.65 1.80 -36.31
C VAL A 8 12.58 1.79 -34.78
N MET A 9 13.68 2.04 -34.06
CA MET A 9 13.63 2.18 -32.60
C MET A 9 12.95 3.48 -32.14
N ALA A 10 13.19 4.60 -32.84
CA ALA A 10 12.56 5.88 -32.52
C ALA A 10 11.04 5.88 -32.78
N SER A 11 10.57 5.17 -33.81
CA SER A 11 9.14 5.06 -34.10
C SER A 11 8.39 4.15 -33.11
N VAL A 12 9.04 3.10 -32.61
CA VAL A 12 8.48 2.21 -31.57
C VAL A 12 8.43 2.91 -30.21
N LEU A 13 9.45 3.69 -29.84
CA LEU A 13 9.41 4.52 -28.62
C LEU A 13 8.34 5.62 -28.72
N GLY A 14 8.25 6.31 -29.87
CA GLY A 14 7.25 7.34 -30.11
C GLY A 14 5.82 6.80 -30.05
N ALA A 15 5.58 5.60 -30.60
CA ALA A 15 4.28 4.93 -30.52
C ALA A 15 3.95 4.47 -29.10
N ALA A 16 4.92 3.97 -28.32
CA ALA A 16 4.71 3.56 -26.93
C ALA A 16 4.41 4.75 -26.00
N VAL A 17 5.10 5.89 -26.18
CA VAL A 17 4.85 7.13 -25.43
C VAL A 17 3.49 7.74 -25.81
N LEU A 18 3.10 7.70 -27.09
CA LEU A 18 1.79 8.19 -27.53
C LEU A 18 0.65 7.27 -27.05
N LEU A 19 0.86 5.95 -26.99
CA LEU A 19 -0.10 5.01 -26.42
C LEU A 19 -0.28 5.22 -24.92
N LEU A 20 0.82 5.48 -24.19
CA LEU A 20 0.78 5.86 -22.77
C LEU A 20 0.01 7.17 -22.55
N LEU A 21 0.25 8.21 -23.36
CA LEU A 21 -0.48 9.48 -23.31
C LEU A 21 -1.98 9.32 -23.62
N VAL A 22 -2.34 8.47 -24.58
CA VAL A 22 -3.76 8.20 -24.92
C VAL A 22 -4.45 7.36 -23.84
N ILE A 23 -3.72 6.47 -23.14
CA ILE A 23 -4.24 5.72 -21.99
C ILE A 23 -4.38 6.62 -20.75
N ILE A 24 -3.51 7.60 -20.56
CA ILE A 24 -3.63 8.60 -19.47
C ILE A 24 -4.84 9.54 -19.70
N LEU A 25 -5.18 9.85 -20.95
CA LEU A 25 -6.26 10.80 -21.27
C LEU A 25 -7.64 10.18 -21.48
N LYS A 26 -7.79 8.85 -21.64
CA LYS A 26 -9.07 8.24 -22.05
C LYS A 26 -9.99 7.57 -21.01
N PRO A 27 -9.65 7.29 -19.72
CA PRO A 27 -10.63 6.68 -18.82
C PRO A 27 -11.40 7.68 -17.93
N PHE A 28 -11.03 8.97 -17.87
CA PHE A 28 -11.73 9.91 -16.97
C PHE A 28 -13.15 10.28 -17.44
N SER A 29 -13.44 10.27 -18.75
CA SER A 29 -14.76 10.70 -19.28
C SER A 29 -15.95 9.81 -18.89
N GLY A 30 -15.69 8.56 -18.50
CA GLY A 30 -16.71 7.63 -17.98
C GLY A 30 -16.79 7.66 -16.45
N PHE A 31 -15.65 7.87 -15.79
CA PHE A 31 -15.53 7.88 -14.33
C PHE A 31 -16.38 8.98 -13.68
N GLU A 32 -16.26 10.23 -14.15
CA GLU A 32 -17.06 11.35 -13.64
C GLU A 32 -18.57 11.13 -13.83
N ARG A 33 -18.97 10.33 -14.83
CA ARG A 33 -20.38 10.03 -15.07
C ARG A 33 -20.94 8.97 -14.14
N GLU A 34 -20.10 8.03 -13.71
CA GLU A 34 -20.50 6.91 -12.85
C GLU A 34 -20.29 7.24 -11.35
N TYR A 35 -19.32 8.09 -11.04
CA TYR A 35 -18.96 8.52 -9.68
C TYR A 35 -18.64 10.02 -9.66
N PRO A 36 -19.62 10.89 -9.99
CA PRO A 36 -19.41 12.32 -9.98
C PRO A 36 -19.03 12.80 -8.57
N MET A 37 -18.16 13.80 -8.51
CA MET A 37 -18.07 14.67 -7.34
C MET A 37 -19.46 15.22 -7.02
N ALA A 38 -19.69 15.52 -5.74
CA ALA A 38 -20.98 16.07 -5.34
C ALA A 38 -21.26 17.41 -6.04
N ALA A 39 -22.50 17.63 -6.43
CA ALA A 39 -22.92 18.92 -6.99
C ALA A 39 -23.09 19.93 -5.85
N VAL A 40 -22.51 21.12 -5.97
CA VAL A 40 -22.77 22.21 -5.02
C VAL A 40 -24.20 22.70 -5.25
N SER A 41 -25.12 22.38 -4.33
CA SER A 41 -26.48 22.92 -4.38
C SER A 41 -26.46 24.37 -3.89
N GLY A 42 -26.64 25.32 -4.81
CA GLY A 42 -26.69 26.74 -4.47
C GLY A 42 -27.91 27.12 -3.63
N THR A 43 -27.76 27.17 -2.31
CA THR A 43 -28.52 28.06 -1.43
C THR A 43 -27.64 28.53 -0.28
N ALA A 44 -27.39 29.84 -0.26
CA ALA A 44 -26.65 30.51 0.79
C ALA A 44 -27.41 30.55 2.13
N ALA A 45 -26.63 30.42 3.20
CA ALA A 45 -26.84 30.98 4.54
C ALA A 45 -28.13 30.64 5.30
N ALA A 46 -28.01 29.71 6.26
CA ALA A 46 -28.79 29.75 7.50
C ALA A 46 -28.01 29.15 8.68
N GLY A 47 -27.49 30.05 9.53
CA GLY A 47 -27.41 29.91 11.00
C GLY A 47 -26.59 28.77 11.61
N LEU A 48 -25.45 29.12 12.20
CA LEU A 48 -24.84 28.37 13.31
C LEU A 48 -25.77 28.37 14.53
N PRO A 49 -25.98 27.22 15.21
CA PRO A 49 -26.14 27.17 16.65
C PRO A 49 -24.87 26.53 17.24
N GLY A 50 -24.09 27.20 18.09
CA GLY A 50 -24.51 27.60 19.42
C GLY A 50 -24.08 26.51 20.40
N GLU A 51 -22.87 26.64 20.95
CA GLU A 51 -22.34 25.79 22.02
C GLU A 51 -23.35 25.65 23.17
N LYS A 52 -23.55 24.42 23.62
CA LYS A 52 -24.08 24.15 24.96
C LYS A 52 -23.17 23.20 25.71
N GLU A 53 -22.48 23.78 26.68
CA GLU A 53 -21.95 23.08 27.84
C GLU A 53 -23.06 22.34 28.60
N GLY A 54 -22.69 21.21 29.21
CA GLY A 54 -23.14 20.92 30.56
C GLY A 54 -23.78 19.56 30.81
N GLN A 55 -23.10 18.80 31.67
CA GLN A 55 -23.58 17.75 32.59
C GLN A 55 -23.83 16.38 31.94
N GLY A 56 -23.25 15.28 32.38
CA GLY A 56 -22.66 14.94 33.67
C GLY A 56 -23.19 13.55 34.03
N PHE A 57 -22.34 12.53 34.03
CA PHE A 57 -22.68 11.26 34.67
C PHE A 57 -21.44 10.69 35.37
N SER A 58 -21.64 10.43 36.66
CA SER A 58 -20.69 9.89 37.63
C SER A 58 -21.06 8.44 37.93
N ALA A 59 -20.13 7.79 38.64
CA ALA A 59 -20.13 6.46 39.24
C ALA A 59 -19.68 5.33 38.29
N HIS A 60 -18.79 4.41 38.69
CA HIS A 60 -18.45 3.96 40.04
C HIS A 60 -17.07 3.30 40.05
N ALA A 61 -16.26 3.59 41.06
CA ALA A 61 -15.01 2.91 41.37
C ALA A 61 -15.21 2.01 42.61
N GLY A 62 -14.66 0.81 42.55
CA GLY A 62 -14.43 -0.11 43.67
C GLY A 62 -13.58 -1.25 43.12
N ASP A 63 -12.27 -1.23 43.32
CA ASP A 63 -11.47 -1.64 44.50
C ASP A 63 -10.84 -3.03 44.28
N LYS A 64 -9.68 -3.16 44.90
CA LYS A 64 -8.50 -3.97 44.61
C LYS A 64 -8.69 -5.48 44.73
N GLY A 65 -7.86 -6.19 43.98
CA GLY A 65 -7.51 -7.58 44.24
C GLY A 65 -6.08 -7.86 43.78
N THR A 66 -5.14 -7.81 44.72
CA THR A 66 -3.74 -8.22 44.55
C THR A 66 -3.64 -9.74 44.38
N GLY A 67 -2.85 -10.21 43.42
CA GLY A 67 -2.51 -11.62 43.25
C GLY A 67 -1.22 -11.79 42.46
N SER A 68 -0.10 -11.86 43.16
CA SER A 68 1.17 -12.40 42.67
C SER A 68 1.05 -13.91 42.54
N MET A 69 1.62 -14.50 41.48
CA MET A 69 2.23 -15.84 41.48
C MET A 69 3.07 -16.02 40.21
N ALA A 70 4.20 -16.67 40.43
CA ALA A 70 5.32 -16.84 39.53
C ALA A 70 5.18 -18.06 38.61
N GLY A 71 6.03 -18.08 37.57
CA GLY A 71 6.67 -19.30 37.09
C GLY A 71 6.00 -19.98 35.91
N SER A 72 6.65 -19.95 34.75
CA SER A 72 7.49 -21.05 34.27
C SER A 72 7.86 -20.78 32.82
N GLY A 73 9.17 -20.73 32.55
CA GLY A 73 9.67 -20.65 31.20
C GLY A 73 9.41 -21.93 30.42
N SER A 74 9.39 -21.80 29.10
CA SER A 74 9.95 -22.82 28.24
C SER A 74 10.56 -22.12 27.04
N ALA A 75 11.89 -21.99 27.09
CA ALA A 75 12.69 -21.80 25.91
C ALA A 75 12.53 -23.04 25.03
N VAL A 76 12.25 -22.85 23.75
CA VAL A 76 12.49 -23.87 22.73
C VAL A 76 13.55 -23.31 21.81
N SER A 77 14.79 -23.60 22.17
CA SER A 77 15.93 -23.66 21.27
C SER A 77 15.75 -24.83 20.32
N GLY A 78 16.01 -24.61 19.03
CA GLY A 78 16.04 -25.70 18.06
C GLY A 78 16.29 -25.22 16.65
N ALA A 79 17.51 -24.76 16.38
CA ALA A 79 18.04 -24.80 15.02
C ALA A 79 18.09 -26.26 14.58
N SER A 80 17.35 -26.60 13.54
CA SER A 80 17.50 -27.85 12.79
C SER A 80 17.45 -27.48 11.33
N GLY A 81 18.50 -27.80 10.57
CA GLY A 81 18.55 -27.59 9.12
C GLY A 81 17.26 -28.09 8.48
N ALA A 82 16.59 -27.21 7.76
CA ALA A 82 15.33 -27.52 7.11
C ALA A 82 15.61 -28.56 6.01
N VAL A 83 15.31 -29.82 6.31
CA VAL A 83 14.92 -30.76 5.26
C VAL A 83 13.60 -30.18 4.73
N THR A 84 13.68 -29.45 3.63
CA THR A 84 12.49 -28.95 2.94
C THR A 84 11.65 -30.16 2.56
N ASP A 85 10.43 -30.23 3.08
CA ASP A 85 9.44 -31.20 2.60
C ASP A 85 9.35 -31.00 1.08
N PRO A 86 9.58 -32.05 0.25
CA PRO A 86 9.46 -31.93 -1.20
C PRO A 86 8.12 -31.34 -1.65
N ALA A 87 7.07 -31.45 -0.81
CA ALA A 87 5.76 -30.85 -1.05
C ALA A 87 5.67 -29.33 -0.82
N ASP A 88 6.65 -28.71 -0.16
CA ASP A 88 6.67 -27.27 0.17
C ASP A 88 7.59 -26.44 -0.75
N VAL A 89 8.18 -27.07 -1.78
CA VAL A 89 9.01 -26.38 -2.77
C VAL A 89 8.15 -25.42 -3.60
N SER A 90 8.48 -24.13 -3.56
CA SER A 90 7.81 -23.10 -4.36
C SER A 90 7.93 -23.36 -5.87
N VAL A 91 6.86 -23.04 -6.60
CA VAL A 91 6.79 -22.99 -8.06
C VAL A 91 7.81 -22.00 -8.63
N THR A 92 8.20 -20.98 -7.86
CA THR A 92 9.24 -20.03 -8.26
C THR A 92 10.65 -20.63 -8.25
N GLY A 93 10.85 -21.76 -7.56
CA GLY A 93 12.17 -22.37 -7.33
C GLY A 93 13.06 -21.61 -6.33
N ILE A 94 12.59 -20.50 -5.77
CA ILE A 94 13.33 -19.68 -4.82
C ILE A 94 13.37 -20.40 -3.46
N PRO A 95 14.54 -20.72 -2.89
CA PRO A 95 14.66 -21.51 -1.66
C PRO A 95 13.99 -20.89 -0.43
N LEU A 96 13.94 -19.56 -0.34
CA LEU A 96 13.31 -18.84 0.77
C LEU A 96 11.78 -18.74 0.65
N VAL A 97 11.17 -19.33 -0.39
CA VAL A 97 9.73 -19.27 -0.64
C VAL A 97 9.10 -20.64 -0.43
N HIS A 98 8.10 -20.70 0.46
CA HIS A 98 7.41 -21.92 0.89
C HIS A 98 6.02 -22.03 0.25
N ALA A 99 5.80 -23.02 -0.62
CA ALA A 99 4.56 -23.16 -1.38
C ALA A 99 3.30 -23.20 -0.51
N SER A 100 3.38 -23.80 0.67
CA SER A 100 2.28 -23.96 1.63
C SER A 100 1.90 -22.67 2.37
N GLY A 101 2.81 -21.69 2.46
CA GLY A 101 2.59 -20.46 3.23
C GLY A 101 1.42 -19.62 2.71
N GLY A 102 0.49 -19.21 3.58
CA GLY A 102 -0.72 -18.46 3.21
C GLY A 102 -0.64 -16.95 3.44
N THR A 103 0.45 -16.48 4.03
CA THR A 103 0.70 -15.09 4.45
C THR A 103 2.16 -14.74 4.16
N LEU A 104 2.57 -13.47 4.22
CA LEU A 104 3.99 -13.13 4.07
C LEU A 104 4.87 -13.91 5.04
N GLU A 105 4.43 -14.00 6.31
CA GLU A 105 5.21 -14.62 7.37
C GLU A 105 5.48 -16.10 7.16
N THR A 106 4.49 -16.81 6.63
CA THR A 106 4.58 -18.25 6.39
C THR A 106 5.09 -18.58 4.98
N ARG A 107 4.98 -17.65 4.02
CA ARG A 107 5.39 -17.84 2.62
C ARG A 107 6.86 -17.53 2.39
N ILE A 108 7.42 -16.52 3.07
CA ILE A 108 8.77 -16.04 2.79
C ILE A 108 9.60 -16.16 4.07
N ALA A 109 10.48 -17.16 4.11
CA ALA A 109 11.48 -17.30 5.16
C ALA A 109 12.44 -16.11 5.14
N VAL A 110 13.00 -15.80 6.30
CA VAL A 110 14.09 -14.82 6.39
C VAL A 110 15.40 -15.44 5.89
N PRO A 111 16.36 -14.63 5.41
CA PRO A 111 17.68 -15.11 5.04
C PRO A 111 18.42 -15.73 6.22
N GLU A 112 19.43 -16.55 5.94
CA GLU A 112 20.23 -17.21 6.99
C GLU A 112 20.87 -16.17 7.93
N GLY A 113 20.76 -16.41 9.24
CA GLY A 113 21.30 -15.51 10.27
C GLY A 113 20.40 -14.30 10.58
N PHE A 114 19.33 -14.07 9.82
CA PHE A 114 18.34 -13.03 10.11
C PHE A 114 17.20 -13.55 10.99
N THR A 115 16.55 -12.64 11.70
CA THR A 115 15.29 -12.88 12.41
C THR A 115 14.33 -11.74 12.09
N ARG A 116 13.05 -12.06 11.89
CA ARG A 116 12.01 -11.05 11.67
C ARG A 116 12.01 -10.05 12.82
N THR A 117 11.97 -8.77 12.49
CA THR A 117 11.86 -7.69 13.48
C THR A 117 10.56 -7.80 14.27
N GLU A 118 10.56 -7.47 15.55
CA GLU A 118 9.35 -7.50 16.37
C GLU A 118 8.38 -6.39 15.96
N GLU A 119 7.09 -6.75 15.85
CA GLU A 119 6.02 -5.83 15.52
C GLU A 119 4.98 -5.82 16.65
N LYS A 120 4.46 -4.63 16.98
CA LYS A 120 3.46 -4.50 18.03
C LYS A 120 2.13 -5.11 17.57
N ALA A 121 1.45 -5.85 18.44
CA ALA A 121 0.10 -6.34 18.16
C ALA A 121 -0.84 -5.21 17.69
N GLY A 122 -1.56 -5.47 16.60
CA GLY A 122 -2.43 -4.48 15.95
C GLY A 122 -1.68 -3.36 15.20
N SER A 123 -0.39 -3.50 14.92
CA SER A 123 0.35 -2.61 14.01
C SER A 123 0.08 -2.94 12.53
N LEU A 124 0.44 -2.00 11.65
CA LEU A 124 0.49 -2.24 10.21
C LEU A 124 1.43 -3.41 9.85
N GLY A 125 2.52 -3.58 10.59
CA GLY A 125 3.48 -4.65 10.36
C GLY A 125 2.88 -6.03 10.60
N VAL A 126 2.17 -6.23 11.72
CA VAL A 126 1.42 -7.47 11.97
C VAL A 126 0.35 -7.68 10.89
N PHE A 127 -0.41 -6.62 10.57
CA PHE A 127 -1.44 -6.68 9.54
C PHE A 127 -0.90 -7.15 8.17
N LEU A 128 0.24 -6.60 7.71
CA LEU A 128 0.87 -6.99 6.45
C LEU A 128 1.43 -8.42 6.49
N ARG A 129 2.09 -8.80 7.59
CA ARG A 129 2.66 -10.14 7.76
C ARG A 129 1.61 -11.25 7.73
N GLU A 130 0.44 -10.98 8.28
CA GLU A 130 -0.67 -11.92 8.36
C GLU A 130 -1.67 -11.79 7.18
N TYR A 131 -1.53 -10.75 6.35
CA TYR A 131 -2.41 -10.51 5.23
C TYR A 131 -2.40 -11.71 4.27
N LYS A 132 -3.58 -12.14 3.85
CA LYS A 132 -3.71 -13.36 3.04
C LYS A 132 -3.07 -13.16 1.66
N LEU A 133 -2.25 -14.13 1.27
CA LEU A 133 -1.69 -14.23 -0.06
C LEU A 133 -2.54 -15.17 -0.93
N LYS A 134 -2.38 -15.03 -2.24
CA LYS A 134 -2.83 -16.04 -3.21
C LYS A 134 -1.97 -17.29 -3.10
N LYS A 135 -2.45 -18.39 -3.68
CA LYS A 135 -1.67 -19.63 -3.77
C LYS A 135 -0.34 -19.37 -4.46
N ASP A 136 0.65 -20.21 -4.16
CA ASP A 136 1.92 -20.19 -4.83
C ASP A 136 1.83 -20.32 -6.34
N GLY A 137 2.74 -19.63 -7.04
CA GLY A 137 2.73 -19.53 -8.50
C GLY A 137 1.56 -18.73 -9.09
N ALA A 138 0.72 -18.08 -8.29
CA ALA A 138 -0.35 -17.24 -8.82
C ALA A 138 0.22 -16.11 -9.70
N PRO A 139 -0.31 -15.90 -10.91
CA PRO A 139 0.10 -14.77 -11.74
C PRO A 139 -0.40 -13.45 -11.14
N VAL A 140 0.32 -12.36 -11.41
CA VAL A 140 -0.22 -11.02 -11.16
C VAL A 140 -1.22 -10.71 -12.26
N LEU A 141 -2.46 -10.42 -11.86
CA LEU A 141 -3.50 -10.00 -12.79
C LEU A 141 -3.71 -8.49 -12.74
N LEU A 142 -4.05 -7.93 -13.90
CA LEU A 142 -4.53 -6.57 -14.07
C LEU A 142 -6.00 -6.46 -13.64
N TYR A 143 -6.52 -5.24 -13.56
CA TYR A 143 -7.91 -4.96 -13.20
C TYR A 143 -8.93 -5.68 -14.12
N ASN A 144 -8.59 -5.84 -15.40
CA ASN A 144 -9.39 -6.53 -16.41
C ASN A 144 -9.23 -8.06 -16.39
N LYS A 145 -8.54 -8.61 -15.37
CA LYS A 145 -8.23 -10.03 -15.16
C LYS A 145 -7.22 -10.63 -16.14
N GLU A 146 -6.68 -9.85 -17.06
CA GLU A 146 -5.56 -10.28 -17.89
C GLU A 146 -4.29 -10.41 -17.05
N LYS A 147 -3.33 -11.20 -17.53
CA LYS A 147 -2.02 -11.30 -16.88
C LYS A 147 -1.21 -10.04 -17.16
N LYS A 148 -0.59 -9.48 -16.12
CA LYS A 148 0.47 -8.49 -16.26
C LYS A 148 1.57 -9.01 -17.20
N ALA A 149 2.14 -8.14 -18.04
CA ALA A 149 3.15 -8.54 -19.02
C ALA A 149 4.40 -9.16 -18.37
N ASN A 150 4.98 -8.49 -17.38
CA ASN A 150 6.16 -8.98 -16.66
C ASN A 150 5.74 -9.86 -15.47
N GLN A 151 5.57 -11.16 -15.71
CA GLN A 151 5.32 -12.16 -14.65
C GLN A 151 6.58 -12.61 -13.91
N GLN A 152 7.75 -12.06 -14.25
CA GLN A 152 9.02 -12.44 -13.63
C GLN A 152 9.41 -11.51 -12.48
N ALA A 153 8.73 -10.38 -12.30
CA ALA A 153 9.04 -9.36 -11.30
C ALA A 153 8.61 -9.71 -9.87
N HIS A 154 7.75 -10.72 -9.67
CA HIS A 154 7.10 -10.98 -8.39
C HIS A 154 7.38 -12.37 -7.82
N VAL A 155 7.22 -12.50 -6.50
CA VAL A 155 7.32 -13.79 -5.78
C VAL A 155 6.00 -14.21 -5.13
N ALA A 156 5.14 -13.26 -4.79
CA ALA A 156 3.85 -13.54 -4.15
C ALA A 156 2.84 -12.44 -4.47
N VAL A 157 1.55 -12.78 -4.45
CA VAL A 157 0.45 -11.84 -4.76
C VAL A 157 -0.47 -11.75 -3.55
N PHE A 158 -0.74 -10.55 -3.07
CA PHE A 158 -1.69 -10.33 -1.98
C PHE A 158 -3.12 -10.59 -2.46
N LYS A 159 -4.01 -10.97 -1.54
CA LYS A 159 -5.47 -10.96 -1.76
C LYS A 159 -6.09 -9.59 -1.52
N LEU A 160 -5.31 -8.52 -1.58
CA LEU A 160 -5.81 -7.16 -1.49
C LEU A 160 -6.83 -6.95 -2.62
N PRO A 161 -8.04 -6.44 -2.33
CA PRO A 161 -9.04 -6.21 -3.36
C PRO A 161 -8.52 -5.30 -4.46
N LEU A 162 -8.88 -5.64 -5.70
CA LEU A 162 -8.67 -4.83 -6.89
C LEU A 162 -10.01 -4.76 -7.61
N GLU A 163 -10.50 -3.55 -7.86
CA GLU A 163 -11.73 -3.33 -8.58
C GLU A 163 -11.53 -3.63 -10.08
N ASN A 164 -12.61 -3.92 -10.81
CA ASN A 164 -12.56 -4.25 -12.24
C ASN A 164 -12.41 -2.99 -13.12
N GLU A 165 -11.54 -2.08 -12.71
CA GLU A 165 -11.34 -0.75 -13.30
C GLU A 165 -9.88 -0.31 -13.21
N ASP A 166 -9.41 0.41 -14.22
CA ASP A 166 -8.05 0.90 -14.31
C ASP A 166 -7.82 2.14 -13.42
N LEU A 167 -8.03 1.96 -12.11
CA LEU A 167 -8.04 3.07 -11.16
C LEU A 167 -7.05 2.89 -10.00
N GLN A 168 -7.03 1.72 -9.35
CA GLN A 168 -6.11 1.48 -8.23
C GLN A 168 -4.69 1.20 -8.76
N GLN A 169 -3.97 2.27 -9.10
CA GLN A 169 -2.62 2.25 -9.65
C GLN A 169 -1.57 2.33 -8.53
N CYS A 170 -0.31 2.61 -8.88
CA CYS A 170 0.86 2.50 -8.00
C CYS A 170 0.64 3.04 -6.57
N ALA A 171 0.41 4.35 -6.41
CA ALA A 171 0.20 5.01 -5.13
C ALA A 171 -1.11 4.59 -4.44
N ASP A 172 -2.14 4.31 -5.23
CA ASP A 172 -3.45 3.91 -4.75
C ASP A 172 -3.41 2.58 -4.01
N SER A 173 -2.54 1.66 -4.44
CA SER A 173 -2.32 0.40 -3.75
C SER A 173 -1.73 0.61 -2.35
N VAL A 174 -0.81 1.57 -2.19
CA VAL A 174 -0.25 1.96 -0.89
C VAL A 174 -1.34 2.58 -0.01
N MET A 175 -2.10 3.55 -0.54
CA MET A 175 -3.22 4.17 0.18
C MET A 175 -4.27 3.14 0.59
N ARG A 176 -4.60 2.19 -0.30
CA ARG A 176 -5.54 1.09 -0.03
C ARG A 176 -5.06 0.20 1.11
N VAL A 177 -3.78 -0.16 1.17
CA VAL A 177 -3.19 -0.93 2.27
C VAL A 177 -3.38 -0.22 3.61
N TYR A 178 -3.05 1.08 3.68
CA TYR A 178 -3.24 1.87 4.89
C TYR A 178 -4.72 1.98 5.30
N ALA A 179 -5.60 2.24 4.34
CA ALA A 179 -7.03 2.34 4.57
C ALA A 179 -7.63 1.03 5.11
N GLU A 180 -7.29 -0.11 4.50
CA GLU A 180 -7.72 -1.44 4.94
C GLU A 180 -7.18 -1.76 6.35
N TYR A 181 -5.91 -1.44 6.64
CA TYR A 181 -5.33 -1.59 7.97
C TYR A 181 -6.11 -0.78 9.00
N PHE A 182 -6.26 0.53 8.81
CA PHE A 182 -6.97 1.37 9.78
C PHE A 182 -8.43 0.95 9.95
N ARG A 183 -9.08 0.52 8.88
CA ARG A 183 -10.44 -0.02 8.93
C ARG A 183 -10.50 -1.31 9.75
N SER A 184 -9.52 -2.20 9.60
CA SER A 184 -9.46 -3.47 10.35
C SER A 184 -9.26 -3.30 11.86
N VAL A 185 -8.78 -2.12 12.29
CA VAL A 185 -8.60 -1.77 13.71
C VAL A 185 -9.52 -0.62 14.15
N ASP A 186 -10.61 -0.38 13.41
CA ASP A 186 -11.64 0.64 13.69
C ASP A 186 -11.14 2.10 13.84
N LYS A 187 -9.96 2.41 13.27
CA LYS A 187 -9.36 3.75 13.29
C LYS A 187 -9.78 4.60 12.10
N TYR A 188 -11.09 4.76 11.92
CA TYR A 188 -11.66 5.45 10.76
C TYR A 188 -11.19 6.91 10.57
N SER A 189 -10.91 7.63 11.67
CA SER A 189 -10.38 9.00 11.63
C SER A 189 -8.94 9.11 11.10
N ARG A 190 -8.24 7.97 10.98
CA ARG A 190 -6.89 7.91 10.40
C ARG A 190 -6.90 7.62 8.90
N ILE A 191 -8.07 7.29 8.34
CA ILE A 191 -8.25 7.11 6.90
C ILE A 191 -8.47 8.50 6.30
N GLU A 192 -7.37 9.21 6.08
CA GLU A 192 -7.33 10.57 5.56
C GLU A 192 -6.18 10.69 4.55
N PHE A 193 -6.48 11.22 3.35
CA PHE A 193 -5.53 11.34 2.25
C PHE A 193 -5.62 12.73 1.62
N SER A 194 -4.49 13.34 1.28
CA SER A 194 -4.50 14.57 0.47
C SER A 194 -4.88 14.27 -0.97
N LEU A 195 -5.79 15.07 -1.52
CA LEU A 195 -6.02 15.18 -2.95
C LEU A 195 -4.91 16.05 -3.59
N THR A 196 -5.01 16.31 -4.89
CA THR A 196 -4.00 17.07 -5.65
C THR A 196 -3.82 18.53 -5.19
N ASP A 197 -4.82 19.13 -4.56
CA ASP A 197 -4.81 20.50 -4.02
C ASP A 197 -4.55 20.58 -2.49
N ASP A 198 -4.11 19.47 -1.88
CA ASP A 198 -3.95 19.27 -0.44
C ASP A 198 -5.26 19.20 0.36
N PHE A 199 -6.43 19.15 -0.30
CA PHE A 199 -7.68 18.86 0.40
C PHE A 199 -7.63 17.49 1.07
N LYS A 200 -7.96 17.44 2.37
CA LYS A 200 -7.97 16.21 3.16
C LYS A 200 -9.28 15.45 2.97
N ALA A 201 -9.25 14.42 2.12
CA ALA A 201 -10.34 13.47 1.98
C ALA A 201 -10.37 12.54 3.20
N SER A 202 -11.40 12.67 4.04
CA SER A 202 -11.56 11.97 5.31
C SER A 202 -12.69 10.95 5.23
N TYR A 203 -12.38 9.67 5.47
CA TYR A 203 -13.40 8.63 5.47
C TYR A 203 -14.39 8.79 6.62
N ALA A 204 -13.93 9.31 7.77
CA ALA A 204 -14.80 9.57 8.91
C ALA A 204 -15.90 10.59 8.58
N ARG A 205 -15.58 11.66 7.84
CA ARG A 205 -16.61 12.60 7.35
C ARG A 205 -17.47 11.97 6.25
N TRP A 206 -16.85 11.24 5.33
CA TRP A 206 -17.57 10.59 4.23
C TRP A 206 -18.68 9.66 4.72
N ARG A 207 -18.37 8.81 5.71
CA ARG A 207 -19.34 7.87 6.29
C ARG A 207 -20.44 8.53 7.09
N GLU A 208 -20.29 9.79 7.50
CA GLU A 208 -21.31 10.57 8.22
C GLU A 208 -22.35 11.21 7.30
N GLY A 209 -22.15 11.15 5.98
CA GLY A 209 -23.08 11.73 5.01
C GLY A 209 -22.45 12.76 4.08
N TYR A 210 -21.29 13.29 4.47
CA TYR A 210 -20.59 14.29 3.68
C TYR A 210 -20.02 13.72 2.38
N ARG A 211 -20.03 14.53 1.32
CA ARG A 211 -19.42 14.24 0.03
C ARG A 211 -18.48 15.37 -0.35
N ILE A 212 -17.50 15.05 -1.17
CA ILE A 212 -16.54 16.03 -1.68
C ILE A 212 -17.12 16.60 -2.99
N ALA A 213 -17.25 17.92 -3.04
CA ALA A 213 -17.70 18.67 -4.19
C ALA A 213 -16.57 19.55 -4.73
N GLU A 214 -16.56 19.79 -6.03
CA GLU A 214 -15.67 20.80 -6.62
C GLU A 214 -16.22 22.20 -6.36
N SER A 215 -15.36 23.11 -5.91
CA SER A 215 -15.67 24.51 -5.68
C SER A 215 -14.54 25.39 -6.24
N GLY A 216 -14.69 25.80 -7.49
CA GLY A 216 -13.67 26.59 -8.20
C GLY A 216 -12.44 25.75 -8.53
N GLU A 217 -11.29 26.13 -7.97
CA GLU A 217 -10.00 25.43 -8.13
C GLU A 217 -9.67 24.49 -6.94
N SER A 218 -10.61 24.27 -6.03
CA SER A 218 -10.44 23.42 -4.85
C SER A 218 -11.68 22.57 -4.57
N TYR A 219 -11.69 21.87 -3.44
CA TYR A 219 -12.78 21.02 -3.01
C TYR A 219 -13.40 21.50 -1.70
N GLU A 220 -14.67 21.15 -1.50
CA GLU A 220 -15.40 21.39 -0.25
C GLU A 220 -16.20 20.17 0.19
N TRP A 221 -16.57 20.16 1.48
CA TRP A 221 -17.49 19.17 2.03
C TRP A 221 -18.92 19.66 1.93
N VAL A 222 -19.78 18.86 1.33
CA VAL A 222 -21.24 19.09 1.27
C VAL A 222 -21.98 17.95 1.94
N ASP A 223 -22.98 18.27 2.75
CA ASP A 223 -23.84 17.28 3.39
C ASP A 223 -24.93 16.84 2.42
N GLN A 224 -24.93 15.56 2.00
CA GLN A 224 -25.78 15.07 0.90
C GLN A 224 -26.30 13.65 1.07
N ALA A 225 -25.97 12.99 2.19
CA ALA A 225 -26.38 11.62 2.42
C ALA A 225 -26.52 11.37 3.92
N GLU A 226 -27.15 10.25 4.26
CA GLU A 226 -27.17 9.74 5.62
C GLU A 226 -25.87 8.98 5.94
N PHE A 227 -25.68 8.70 7.23
CA PHE A 227 -24.58 7.84 7.68
C PHE A 227 -24.59 6.48 6.97
N ASP A 228 -23.43 6.05 6.48
CA ASP A 228 -23.24 4.75 5.83
C ASP A 228 -21.85 4.18 6.17
N GLY A 229 -21.82 3.16 7.04
CA GLY A 229 -20.61 2.42 7.43
C GLY A 229 -20.33 1.18 6.57
N SER A 230 -21.02 0.99 5.45
CA SER A 230 -20.92 -0.23 4.64
C SER A 230 -19.60 -0.32 3.86
N ASP A 231 -19.29 -1.55 3.41
CA ASP A 231 -18.18 -1.79 2.47
C ASP A 231 -18.36 -1.07 1.13
N ALA A 232 -19.60 -0.95 0.65
CA ALA A 232 -19.91 -0.20 -0.57
C ALA A 232 -19.58 1.29 -0.39
N CYS A 233 -19.88 1.87 0.77
CA CYS A 233 -19.52 3.25 1.09
C CYS A 233 -18.00 3.46 1.12
N PHE A 234 -17.27 2.55 1.78
CA PHE A 234 -15.81 2.58 1.80
C PHE A 234 -15.20 2.51 0.39
N LYS A 235 -15.69 1.61 -0.45
CA LYS A 235 -15.24 1.51 -1.85
C LYS A 235 -15.48 2.81 -2.62
N LYS A 236 -16.67 3.42 -2.46
CA LYS A 236 -16.96 4.73 -3.09
C LYS A 236 -15.99 5.82 -2.64
N PHE A 237 -15.69 5.89 -1.34
CA PHE A 237 -14.67 6.81 -0.81
C PHE A 237 -13.29 6.55 -1.44
N MET A 238 -12.82 5.31 -1.43
CA MET A 238 -11.51 4.97 -1.99
C MET A 238 -11.40 5.31 -3.48
N ARG A 239 -12.48 5.17 -4.25
CA ARG A 239 -12.50 5.57 -5.66
C ARG A 239 -12.27 7.07 -5.86
N ILE A 240 -12.85 7.91 -5.01
CA ILE A 240 -12.57 9.36 -5.04
C ILE A 240 -11.10 9.62 -4.74
N VAL A 241 -10.54 8.99 -3.70
CA VAL A 241 -9.12 9.12 -3.38
C VAL A 241 -8.25 8.69 -4.58
N PHE A 242 -8.52 7.55 -5.20
CA PHE A 242 -7.72 7.07 -6.33
C PHE A 242 -7.81 7.95 -7.58
N ALA A 243 -8.93 8.64 -7.78
CA ALA A 243 -9.10 9.53 -8.92
C ALA A 243 -8.40 10.87 -8.75
N TYR A 244 -8.29 11.36 -7.51
CA TYR A 244 -7.84 12.72 -7.20
C TYR A 244 -6.59 12.80 -6.32
N SER A 245 -5.96 11.67 -6.01
CA SER A 245 -4.65 11.57 -5.37
C SER A 245 -3.66 10.81 -6.28
N GLY A 246 -2.39 10.79 -5.90
CA GLY A 246 -1.37 10.04 -6.64
C GLY A 246 -0.02 10.07 -5.95
N THR A 247 1.05 9.73 -6.68
CA THR A 247 2.43 9.73 -6.15
C THR A 247 2.86 11.11 -5.65
N TYR A 248 2.41 12.19 -6.28
CA TYR A 248 2.66 13.56 -5.81
C TYR A 248 2.05 13.80 -4.42
N SER A 249 0.74 13.59 -4.26
CA SER A 249 0.06 13.77 -2.97
C SER A 249 0.62 12.83 -1.90
N LEU A 250 0.91 11.57 -2.24
CA LEU A 250 1.53 10.60 -1.33
C LEU A 250 2.92 11.05 -0.85
N GLU A 251 3.73 11.61 -1.75
CA GLU A 251 5.05 12.13 -1.38
C GLU A 251 4.93 13.33 -0.42
N MET A 252 3.98 14.23 -0.67
CA MET A 252 3.68 15.38 0.19
C MET A 252 3.15 14.96 1.56
N ASP A 253 2.32 13.91 1.62
CA ASP A 253 1.82 13.27 2.85
C ASP A 253 2.88 12.43 3.58
N SER A 254 4.12 12.40 3.08
CA SER A 254 5.20 11.57 3.61
C SER A 254 6.42 12.37 4.02
N LYS A 255 7.08 11.95 5.11
CA LYS A 255 8.37 12.53 5.54
C LYS A 255 9.54 11.69 5.08
N LYS A 256 10.68 12.34 4.77
CA LYS A 256 11.94 11.64 4.47
C LYS A 256 12.38 10.77 5.65
N VAL A 257 12.93 9.60 5.35
CA VAL A 257 13.43 8.64 6.33
C VAL A 257 14.86 8.23 5.95
N LYS A 258 15.72 8.09 6.95
CA LYS A 258 17.06 7.53 6.76
C LYS A 258 16.98 6.00 6.70
N THR A 259 17.83 5.38 5.90
CA THR A 259 17.86 3.92 5.71
C THR A 259 17.99 3.15 7.03
N GLU A 260 18.75 3.66 8.01
CA GLU A 260 18.91 3.02 9.32
C GLU A 260 17.60 2.98 10.12
N ALA A 261 16.68 3.89 9.84
CA ALA A 261 15.37 3.99 10.49
C ALA A 261 14.24 3.32 9.68
N LEU A 262 14.58 2.63 8.58
CA LEU A 262 13.65 1.89 7.73
C LEU A 262 12.85 0.87 8.55
N ARG A 263 11.54 0.82 8.29
CA ARG A 263 10.57 -0.10 8.89
C ARG A 263 9.43 -0.44 7.93
N ILE A 264 8.59 -1.40 8.31
CA ILE A 264 7.37 -1.76 7.58
C ILE A 264 6.43 -0.55 7.43
N GLY A 265 5.89 -0.36 6.22
CA GLY A 265 5.05 0.77 5.83
C GLY A 265 5.83 1.97 5.27
N ASP A 266 7.15 2.01 5.42
CA ASP A 266 7.95 2.99 4.68
C ASP A 266 7.86 2.70 3.17
N ILE A 267 8.09 3.73 2.37
CA ILE A 267 7.94 3.68 0.92
C ILE A 267 9.19 4.23 0.24
N PHE A 268 9.56 3.65 -0.90
CA PHE A 268 10.44 4.29 -1.86
C PHE A 268 9.56 4.94 -2.93
N ILE A 269 9.67 6.25 -3.09
CA ILE A 269 8.77 7.03 -3.94
C ILE A 269 9.53 8.10 -4.72
N ASN A 270 9.22 8.20 -6.01
CA ASN A 270 9.49 9.38 -6.84
C ASN A 270 8.13 9.98 -7.21
N GLY A 271 7.81 11.17 -6.66
CA GLY A 271 6.55 11.85 -6.93
C GLY A 271 6.50 12.50 -8.32
N GLY A 272 5.28 12.81 -8.78
CA GLY A 272 5.03 13.47 -10.06
C GLY A 272 4.54 12.53 -11.16
N SER A 273 4.55 13.03 -12.41
CA SER A 273 4.12 12.27 -13.59
C SER A 273 5.18 12.36 -14.69
N PRO A 274 5.88 11.27 -15.01
CA PRO A 274 5.74 9.93 -14.42
C PRO A 274 6.33 9.85 -13.00
N GLY A 275 5.69 9.09 -12.12
CA GLY A 275 6.17 8.76 -10.79
C GLY A 275 5.84 7.31 -10.43
N HIS A 276 6.47 6.77 -9.39
CA HIS A 276 6.20 5.41 -8.91
C HIS A 276 6.46 5.28 -7.42
N VAL A 277 5.90 4.23 -6.82
CA VAL A 277 6.09 3.90 -5.41
C VAL A 277 6.09 2.39 -5.17
N VAL A 278 6.97 1.97 -4.27
CA VAL A 278 6.97 0.62 -3.67
C VAL A 278 6.98 0.74 -2.15
N MET A 279 6.33 -0.21 -1.47
CA MET A 279 6.21 -0.23 -0.01
C MET A 279 7.08 -1.32 0.61
N VAL A 280 7.73 -1.01 1.72
CA VAL A 280 8.34 -1.99 2.62
C VAL A 280 7.23 -2.75 3.34
N VAL A 281 7.10 -4.05 3.06
CA VAL A 281 6.03 -4.89 3.62
C VAL A 281 6.49 -5.85 4.72
N ASP A 282 7.80 -6.04 4.85
CA ASP A 282 8.39 -6.87 5.90
C ASP A 282 9.82 -6.42 6.20
N THR A 283 10.29 -6.71 7.41
CA THR A 283 11.65 -6.40 7.87
C THR A 283 12.22 -7.48 8.76
N ALA A 284 13.51 -7.77 8.59
CA ALA A 284 14.29 -8.69 9.41
C ALA A 284 15.65 -8.06 9.75
N THR A 285 16.26 -8.53 10.83
CA THR A 285 17.58 -8.07 11.29
C THR A 285 18.47 -9.24 11.69
N ASP A 286 19.77 -9.11 11.46
CA ASP A 286 20.77 -10.02 12.01
C ASP A 286 21.30 -9.52 13.38
N PRO A 287 22.10 -10.33 14.11
CA PRO A 287 22.68 -9.92 15.40
C PRO A 287 23.65 -8.73 15.34
N SER A 288 24.18 -8.40 14.16
CA SER A 288 25.03 -7.22 13.96
C SER A 288 24.24 -5.93 13.72
N GLY A 289 22.92 -6.05 13.54
CA GLY A 289 22.01 -4.94 13.26
C GLY A 289 21.82 -4.65 11.78
N ARG A 290 22.32 -5.50 10.86
CA ARG A 290 22.04 -5.38 9.43
C ARG A 290 20.55 -5.61 9.20
N LYS A 291 19.95 -4.80 8.33
CA LYS A 291 18.50 -4.84 8.03
C LYS A 291 18.26 -5.44 6.66
N ALA A 292 17.37 -6.43 6.62
CA ALA A 292 16.77 -6.93 5.40
C ALA A 292 15.30 -6.48 5.33
N PHE A 293 14.77 -6.26 4.13
CA PHE A 293 13.38 -5.87 3.92
C PHE A 293 12.78 -6.44 2.63
N LEU A 294 11.45 -6.63 2.63
CA LEU A 294 10.70 -7.02 1.43
C LEU A 294 9.96 -5.82 0.86
N LEU A 295 9.87 -5.75 -0.48
CA LEU A 295 9.15 -4.71 -1.19
C LEU A 295 7.90 -5.26 -1.88
N ALA A 296 6.83 -4.48 -1.90
CA ALA A 296 5.63 -4.78 -2.67
C ALA A 296 5.10 -3.54 -3.39
N GLN A 297 4.35 -3.76 -4.48
CA GLN A 297 3.87 -2.67 -5.32
C GLN A 297 2.52 -2.97 -5.99
N GLY A 298 1.83 -1.90 -6.36
CA GLY A 298 0.94 -1.86 -7.53
C GLY A 298 1.71 -1.34 -8.75
N PHE A 299 1.05 -1.08 -9.88
CA PHE A 299 1.67 -0.41 -11.03
C PHE A 299 0.57 0.15 -11.95
N MET A 300 0.98 0.55 -13.16
CA MET A 300 0.10 1.01 -14.23
C MET A 300 0.21 0.07 -15.45
N PRO A 301 -0.92 -0.43 -16.01
CA PRO A 301 -2.30 -0.30 -15.54
C PRO A 301 -2.55 -0.86 -14.14
N ALA A 302 -3.70 -0.54 -13.55
CA ALA A 302 -4.11 -1.02 -12.24
C ALA A 302 -4.01 -2.55 -12.16
N GLN A 303 -3.37 -3.04 -11.11
CA GLN A 303 -3.03 -4.44 -11.01
C GLN A 303 -2.88 -4.88 -9.56
N GLN A 304 -2.88 -6.20 -9.35
CA GLN A 304 -2.86 -6.78 -8.02
C GLN A 304 -1.58 -6.41 -7.27
N PHE A 305 -1.73 -6.03 -6.01
CA PHE A 305 -0.62 -5.74 -5.12
C PHE A 305 0.21 -7.00 -4.88
N HIS A 306 1.52 -6.94 -5.11
CA HIS A 306 2.39 -8.12 -5.12
C HIS A 306 3.77 -7.81 -4.56
N VAL A 307 4.42 -8.83 -4.00
CA VAL A 307 5.78 -8.79 -3.48
C VAL A 307 6.77 -8.94 -4.63
N LEU A 308 7.78 -8.08 -4.66
CA LEU A 308 8.80 -8.03 -5.69
C LEU A 308 9.92 -9.05 -5.46
N LYS A 309 10.56 -9.48 -6.55
CA LYS A 309 11.89 -10.09 -6.51
C LYS A 309 12.95 -9.02 -6.29
N ASN A 310 14.07 -9.39 -5.67
CA ASN A 310 15.26 -8.54 -5.68
C ASN A 310 16.10 -8.83 -6.94
N PRO A 311 16.33 -7.86 -7.85
CA PRO A 311 17.13 -8.09 -9.05
C PRO A 311 18.62 -8.37 -8.75
N LEU A 312 19.12 -8.00 -7.56
CA LEU A 312 20.50 -8.29 -7.16
C LEU A 312 20.71 -9.75 -6.71
N HIS A 313 19.66 -10.42 -6.25
CA HIS A 313 19.72 -11.76 -5.70
C HIS A 313 18.62 -12.66 -6.29
N ALA A 314 18.99 -13.51 -7.26
CA ALA A 314 18.01 -14.33 -7.99
C ALA A 314 17.21 -15.30 -7.10
N ASP A 315 17.84 -15.82 -6.05
CA ASP A 315 17.31 -16.83 -5.14
C ASP A 315 16.88 -16.25 -3.78
N ASP A 316 16.83 -14.93 -3.66
CA ASP A 316 16.48 -14.23 -2.43
C ASP A 316 15.62 -12.98 -2.70
N PRO A 317 14.35 -12.96 -2.28
CA PRO A 317 13.48 -11.81 -2.49
C PRO A 317 13.79 -10.63 -1.55
N TRP A 318 14.63 -10.84 -0.52
CA TRP A 318 14.97 -9.80 0.44
C TRP A 318 15.97 -8.80 -0.15
N TYR A 319 15.73 -7.53 0.15
CA TYR A 319 16.66 -6.44 -0.06
C TYR A 319 17.44 -6.16 1.22
N TYR A 320 18.66 -5.67 1.10
CA TYR A 320 19.52 -5.39 2.24
C TYR A 320 19.85 -3.90 2.31
N ALA A 321 19.67 -3.31 3.49
CA ALA A 321 19.79 -1.88 3.71
C ALA A 321 21.20 -1.33 3.42
N ASP A 322 22.23 -2.13 3.66
CA ASP A 322 23.65 -1.85 3.40
C ASP A 322 24.05 -2.02 1.93
N GLU A 323 23.22 -2.67 1.12
CA GLU A 323 23.42 -2.82 -0.33
C GLU A 323 22.72 -1.72 -1.14
N ILE A 324 21.93 -0.85 -0.50
CA ILE A 324 21.25 0.24 -1.18
C ILE A 324 22.31 1.20 -1.76
N THR A 325 22.36 1.23 -3.09
CA THR A 325 23.09 2.23 -3.87
C THR A 325 22.09 2.99 -4.74
N TYR A 326 22.47 4.20 -5.16
CA TYR A 326 21.63 5.02 -6.03
C TYR A 326 22.24 5.12 -7.43
N PRO A 327 21.43 4.95 -8.48
CA PRO A 327 19.98 4.86 -8.44
C PRO A 327 19.51 3.47 -7.95
N PHE A 328 18.49 3.42 -7.08
CA PHE A 328 18.07 2.21 -6.38
C PHE A 328 17.13 1.38 -7.26
N GLU A 329 17.58 0.22 -7.69
CA GLU A 329 16.89 -0.61 -8.68
C GLU A 329 15.88 -1.57 -8.05
N THR A 330 14.68 -1.58 -8.64
CA THR A 330 13.67 -2.63 -8.46
C THR A 330 13.38 -3.26 -9.83
N PRO A 331 12.69 -4.41 -9.92
CA PRO A 331 12.50 -5.10 -11.19
C PRO A 331 11.84 -4.28 -12.30
N GLU A 332 11.13 -3.20 -11.96
CA GLU A 332 10.31 -2.43 -12.90
C GLU A 332 10.48 -0.91 -12.79
N TYR A 333 11.28 -0.42 -11.84
CA TYR A 333 11.50 1.00 -11.63
C TYR A 333 12.82 1.25 -10.90
N THR A 334 13.40 2.43 -11.11
CA THR A 334 14.60 2.86 -10.41
C THR A 334 14.34 4.16 -9.68
N PHE A 335 14.74 4.23 -8.40
CA PHE A 335 14.51 5.38 -7.54
C PHE A 335 15.77 6.23 -7.36
N ASP A 336 15.59 7.55 -7.27
CA ASP A 336 16.68 8.49 -7.05
C ASP A 336 17.03 8.59 -5.56
N LYS A 337 18.06 9.39 -5.24
CA LYS A 337 18.39 9.70 -3.84
C LYS A 337 17.20 10.34 -3.13
N GLU A 338 17.15 10.15 -1.81
CA GLU A 338 16.11 10.72 -0.93
C GLU A 338 14.67 10.23 -1.18
N CYS A 339 14.49 9.17 -1.97
CA CYS A 339 13.19 8.55 -2.26
C CYS A 339 12.56 7.78 -1.08
N LEU A 340 13.35 7.43 -0.05
CA LEU A 340 12.83 6.71 1.12
C LEU A 340 12.04 7.66 2.02
N ARG A 341 10.75 7.40 2.16
CA ARG A 341 9.81 8.22 2.93
C ARG A 341 8.86 7.37 3.76
N ARG A 342 8.16 8.03 4.68
CA ARG A 342 7.17 7.44 5.57
C ARG A 342 5.87 8.23 5.54
N PRO A 343 4.77 7.64 5.07
CA PRO A 343 3.45 8.24 5.15
C PRO A 343 3.10 8.67 6.58
N GLN A 344 2.46 9.82 6.74
CA GLN A 344 2.08 10.40 8.04
C GLN A 344 0.59 10.17 8.40
N TYR A 345 -0.01 9.12 7.84
CA TYR A 345 -1.39 8.70 8.12
C TYR A 345 -1.62 8.19 9.55
#